data_AF-A0A7S4SMH6-F1
#
_entry.id   AF-A0A7S4SMH6-F1
#
_cell.length_a   1.000
_cell.length_b   1.000
_cell.length_c   1.000
_cell.angle_alpha   90.00
_cell.angle_beta   90.00
_cell.angle_gamma   90.00
#
_symmetry.space_group_name_H-M   'P 1'
#
loop_
_entity.id
_entity.type
_entity.pdbx_description
1 polymer ?
#
loop_
_entity_poly.entity_id
_entity_poly.type
_entity_poly.pdbx_seq_one_letter_code
_entity_poly.pdbx_strand_id
1 'polypeptide(L)'
;MPQVKFDCDIYTDDPLPDMVDRCKQGYESHIMKVRQAIPKERLLVYNVKEGWGPLCSFLGLPVPSVPFPHNNQFATFLKEQRLKRRLNQHLPRVCFAMVPLALLASERVRGWLRRTILAKKDALE
;
A
#
# COMPACT_ATOMS: atom_id res chain seq x y z
N MET A 1 7.00 -3.80 -14.62
CA MET A 1 7.00 -5.25 -14.92
C MET A 1 6.62 -5.96 -13.64
N PRO A 2 5.54 -6.77 -13.60
CA PRO A 2 5.24 -7.53 -12.39
C PRO A 2 6.41 -8.50 -12.17
N GLN A 3 7.06 -8.39 -11.03
CA GLN A 3 8.17 -9.26 -10.66
C GLN A 3 7.59 -10.63 -10.33
N VAL A 4 7.36 -11.46 -11.35
CA VAL A 4 6.87 -12.84 -11.20
C VAL A 4 8.00 -13.66 -10.58
N LYS A 5 8.12 -13.59 -9.25
CA LYS A 5 9.06 -14.42 -8.50
C LYS A 5 8.31 -15.68 -8.10
N PHE A 6 8.79 -16.84 -8.56
CA PHE A 6 8.19 -18.15 -8.28
C PHE A 6 6.81 -18.40 -8.92
N ASP A 7 6.54 -17.83 -10.09
CA ASP A 7 5.28 -18.01 -10.84
C ASP A 7 4.00 -17.69 -10.04
N CYS A 8 4.14 -16.71 -9.14
CA CYS A 8 3.14 -16.28 -8.20
C CYS A 8 3.13 -14.75 -8.13
N ASP A 9 1.93 -14.16 -8.18
CA ASP A 9 1.71 -12.76 -7.85
C ASP A 9 1.19 -12.64 -6.41
N ILE A 10 2.08 -12.37 -5.45
CA ILE A 10 1.71 -12.20 -4.04
C ILE A 10 0.99 -10.87 -3.76
N TYR A 11 0.86 -9.99 -4.76
CA TYR A 11 0.26 -8.67 -4.61
C TYR A 11 -1.12 -8.55 -5.27
N THR A 12 -1.64 -9.63 -5.86
CA THR A 12 -3.01 -9.64 -6.38
C THR A 12 -4.02 -9.52 -5.24
N ASP A 13 -5.03 -8.67 -5.44
CA ASP A 13 -6.12 -8.48 -4.46
C ASP A 13 -7.08 -9.69 -4.42
N ASP A 14 -7.19 -10.43 -5.53
CA ASP A 14 -8.15 -11.53 -5.71
C ASP A 14 -7.41 -12.76 -6.31
N PRO A 15 -6.63 -13.51 -5.50
CA PRO A 15 -5.88 -14.66 -5.99
C PRO A 15 -6.81 -15.83 -6.33
N LEU A 16 -6.57 -16.48 -7.47
CA LEU A 16 -7.20 -17.75 -7.80
C LEU A 16 -6.68 -18.87 -6.86
N PRO A 17 -7.48 -19.89 -6.51
CA PRO A 17 -7.06 -20.95 -5.58
C PRO A 17 -5.77 -21.68 -6.00
N ASP A 18 -5.61 -21.97 -7.28
CA ASP A 18 -4.43 -22.61 -7.85
C ASP A 18 -3.18 -21.72 -7.75
N MET A 19 -3.34 -20.40 -7.80
CA MET A 19 -2.25 -19.45 -7.60
C MET A 19 -1.70 -19.54 -6.17
N VAL A 20 -2.57 -19.64 -5.17
CA VAL A 20 -2.16 -19.77 -3.76
C VAL A 20 -1.26 -21.00 -3.56
N ASP A 21 -1.60 -22.12 -4.19
CA ASP A 21 -0.81 -23.34 -4.09
C ASP A 21 0.54 -23.22 -4.81
N ARG A 22 0.58 -22.59 -6.00
CA ARG A 22 1.85 -22.26 -6.67
C ARG A 22 2.75 -21.37 -5.80
N CYS A 23 2.18 -20.36 -5.14
CA CYS A 23 2.93 -19.48 -4.25
C CYS A 23 3.58 -20.25 -3.08
N LYS A 24 2.83 -21.16 -2.45
CA LYS A 24 3.35 -22.01 -1.36
C LYS A 24 4.47 -22.93 -1.86
N GLN A 25 4.27 -23.61 -2.99
CA GLN A 25 5.28 -24.47 -3.59
C GLN A 25 6.55 -23.71 -3.96
N GLY A 26 6.40 -22.50 -4.52
CA GLY A 26 7.50 -21.60 -4.83
C GLY A 26 8.32 -21.22 -3.59
N TYR A 27 7.63 -20.86 -2.50
CA TYR A 27 8.25 -20.56 -1.20
C TYR A 27 9.03 -21.76 -0.63
N GLU A 28 8.43 -22.94 -0.60
CA GLU A 28 9.07 -24.16 -0.11
C GLU A 28 10.27 -24.57 -0.96
N SER A 29 10.12 -24.53 -2.29
CA SER A 29 11.21 -24.81 -3.24
C SER A 29 12.40 -23.86 -3.03
N HIS A 30 12.12 -22.57 -2.80
CA HIS A 30 13.17 -21.60 -2.53
C HIS A 30 13.92 -21.92 -1.22
N ILE A 31 13.21 -22.21 -0.14
CA ILE A 31 13.83 -22.60 1.14
C ILE A 31 14.71 -23.83 0.97
N MET A 32 14.23 -24.85 0.25
CA MET A 32 14.99 -26.06 -0.01
C MET A 32 16.26 -25.78 -0.81
N LYS A 33 16.18 -24.96 -1.86
CA LYS A 33 17.34 -24.55 -2.66
C LYS A 33 18.39 -23.84 -1.80
N VAL A 34 17.98 -22.91 -0.93
CA VAL A 34 18.89 -22.19 -0.02
C VAL A 34 19.55 -23.15 0.97
N ARG A 35 18.78 -24.07 1.58
CA ARG A 35 19.30 -25.07 2.52
C ARG A 35 20.28 -26.06 1.89
N GLN A 36 20.10 -26.40 0.61
CA GLN A 36 20.99 -27.29 -0.12
C GLN A 36 22.27 -26.59 -0.59
N ALA A 37 22.17 -25.31 -0.97
CA ALA A 37 23.28 -24.56 -1.54
C ALA A 37 24.26 -24.01 -0.49
N ILE A 38 23.80 -23.75 0.73
CA ILE A 38 24.62 -23.10 1.78
C ILE A 38 24.96 -24.13 2.87
N PRO A 39 26.25 -24.29 3.23
CA PRO A 39 26.67 -25.12 4.36
C PRO A 39 25.96 -24.74 5.66
N LYS A 40 25.64 -25.72 6.50
CA LYS A 40 24.84 -25.51 7.73
C LYS A 40 25.49 -24.52 8.68
N GLU A 41 26.81 -24.50 8.74
CA GLU A 41 27.60 -23.63 9.61
C GLU A 41 27.51 -22.16 9.20
N ARG A 42 27.11 -21.89 7.94
CA ARG A 42 26.93 -20.55 7.37
C ARG A 42 25.45 -20.19 7.16
N LEU A 43 24.51 -21.04 7.59
CA LEU A 43 23.09 -20.85 7.40
C LEU A 43 22.32 -20.93 8.73
N LEU A 44 21.68 -19.82 9.10
CA LEU A 44 20.67 -19.81 10.16
C LEU A 44 19.28 -19.87 9.55
N VAL A 45 18.54 -20.95 9.82
CA VAL A 45 17.09 -20.99 9.61
C VAL A 45 16.44 -20.40 10.86
N TYR A 46 15.95 -19.17 10.74
CA TYR A 46 15.51 -18.37 11.88
C TYR A 46 14.01 -18.04 11.80
N ASN A 47 13.29 -18.21 12.91
CA ASN A 47 11.93 -17.70 13.06
C ASN A 47 11.98 -16.35 13.79
N VAL A 48 11.52 -15.29 13.13
CA VAL A 48 11.54 -13.91 13.67
C VAL A 48 10.83 -13.76 15.01
N LYS A 49 9.93 -14.68 15.39
CA LYS A 49 9.27 -14.70 16.70
C LYS A 49 10.21 -15.08 17.85
N GLU A 50 11.37 -15.66 17.55
CA GLU A 50 12.38 -16.06 18.53
C GLU A 50 13.21 -14.86 19.05
N GLY A 51 13.08 -13.69 18.42
CA GLY A 51 13.76 -12.47 18.85
C GLY A 51 15.28 -12.55 18.77
N TRP A 52 15.99 -11.75 19.56
CA TRP A 52 17.44 -11.56 19.40
C TRP A 52 18.28 -12.82 19.60
N GLY A 53 17.86 -13.76 20.46
CA GLY A 53 18.71 -14.85 20.96
C GLY A 53 19.40 -15.67 19.86
N PRO A 54 18.66 -16.39 19.00
CA PRO A 54 19.25 -17.22 17.95
C PRO A 54 20.08 -16.43 16.94
N LEU A 55 19.63 -15.21 16.61
CA LEU A 55 20.31 -14.33 15.65
C LEU A 55 21.67 -13.85 16.18
N CYS A 56 21.69 -13.32 17.41
CA CYS A 56 22.92 -12.86 18.07
C CYS A 56 23.90 -14.01 18.30
N SER A 57 23.41 -15.18 18.73
CA SER A 57 24.23 -16.38 18.91
C SER A 57 24.89 -16.82 17.60
N PHE A 58 24.17 -16.82 16.49
CA PHE A 58 24.72 -17.20 15.19
C PHE A 58 25.74 -16.19 14.66
N LEU A 59 25.54 -14.91 14.95
CA LEU A 59 26.46 -13.83 14.54
C LEU A 59 27.66 -13.66 15.48
N GLY A 60 27.69 -14.33 16.64
CA GLY A 60 28.73 -14.14 17.66
C GLY A 60 28.69 -12.77 18.32
N LEU A 61 27.50 -12.16 18.41
CA LEU A 61 27.30 -10.82 18.97
C LEU A 61 26.52 -10.88 20.29
N PRO A 62 26.71 -9.90 21.21
CA PRO A 62 25.89 -9.81 22.41
C PRO A 62 24.43 -9.46 22.07
N VAL A 63 23.50 -9.94 22.90
CA VAL A 63 22.08 -9.58 22.80
C VAL A 63 21.88 -8.12 23.22
N PRO A 64 21.27 -7.26 22.39
CA PRO A 64 20.98 -5.89 22.76
C PRO A 64 19.99 -5.79 23.93
N SER A 65 20.07 -4.72 24.72
CA SER A 65 19.10 -4.43 25.79
C SER A 65 17.75 -3.91 25.29
N VAL A 66 17.66 -3.57 23.99
CA VAL A 66 16.44 -3.06 23.35
C VAL A 66 15.50 -4.21 22.93
N PRO A 67 14.17 -4.00 22.97
CA PRO A 67 13.22 -5.00 22.49
C PRO A 67 13.43 -5.30 21.00
N PHE A 68 13.11 -6.53 20.59
CA PHE A 68 13.17 -6.93 19.19
C PHE A 68 12.15 -6.09 18.37
N PRO A 69 12.54 -5.52 17.21
CA PRO A 69 11.69 -4.59 16.47
C PRO A 69 10.47 -5.27 15.82
N HIS A 70 9.34 -4.56 15.78
CA HIS A 70 8.05 -5.07 15.25
C HIS A 70 7.36 -4.04 14.33
N ASN A 71 8.07 -3.56 13.31
CA ASN A 71 7.62 -2.42 12.50
C ASN A 71 6.77 -2.81 11.28
N ASN A 72 6.93 -4.01 10.73
CA ASN A 72 6.25 -4.45 9.51
C ASN A 72 5.05 -5.36 9.81
N GLN A 73 4.04 -4.82 10.50
CA GLN A 73 2.86 -5.60 10.89
C GLN A 73 1.88 -5.74 9.74
N PHE A 74 1.40 -6.95 9.48
CA PHE A 74 0.42 -7.19 8.42
C PHE A 74 -0.88 -6.41 8.63
N ALA A 75 -1.29 -6.20 9.89
CA ALA A 75 -2.50 -5.44 10.22
C ALA A 75 -2.41 -3.96 9.81
N THR A 76 -1.26 -3.31 9.97
CA THR A 76 -1.08 -1.91 9.56
C THR A 76 -1.10 -1.80 8.04
N PHE A 77 -0.40 -2.70 7.35
CA PHE A 77 -0.44 -2.82 5.89
C PHE A 77 -1.87 -2.99 5.35
N LEU A 78 -2.65 -3.92 5.91
CA LEU A 78 -4.05 -4.13 5.52
C LEU A 78 -4.93 -2.90 5.79
N LYS A 79 -4.73 -2.22 6.92
CA LYS A 79 -5.48 -0.99 7.25
C LYS A 79 -5.22 0.10 6.21
N GLU A 80 -3.96 0.29 5.83
CA GLU A 80 -3.57 1.24 4.79
C GLU A 80 -4.12 0.86 3.41
N GLN A 81 -4.02 -0.41 3.01
CA GLN A 81 -4.59 -0.90 1.75
C GLN A 81 -6.10 -0.70 1.72
N ARG A 82 -6.82 -1.02 2.81
CA ARG A 82 -8.26 -0.80 2.93
C ARG A 82 -8.63 0.68 2.81
N LEU A 83 -7.88 1.57 3.48
CA LEU A 83 -8.10 3.01 3.38
C LEU A 83 -7.88 3.52 1.95
N LYS A 84 -6.77 3.13 1.32
CA LYS A 84 -6.46 3.49 -0.08
C LYS A 84 -7.54 3.00 -1.04
N ARG A 85 -7.99 1.75 -0.90
CA ARG A 85 -9.08 1.17 -1.70
C ARG A 85 -10.39 1.94 -1.50
N ARG A 86 -10.74 2.29 -0.24
CA ARG A 86 -11.92 3.11 0.08
C ARG A 86 -11.83 4.54 -0.48
N LEU A 87 -10.66 5.16 -0.42
CA LEU A 87 -10.48 6.48 -1.02
C LEU A 87 -10.62 6.37 -2.55
N ASN A 88 -9.92 5.43 -3.18
CA ASN A 88 -9.90 5.30 -4.64
C ASN A 88 -11.28 4.90 -5.23
N GLN A 89 -12.10 4.13 -4.51
CA GLN A 89 -13.44 3.76 -4.99
C GLN A 89 -14.47 4.92 -4.92
N HIS A 90 -14.23 5.92 -4.07
CA HIS A 90 -15.18 7.03 -3.85
C HIS A 90 -14.70 8.38 -4.38
N LEU A 91 -13.39 8.62 -4.40
CA LEU A 91 -12.80 9.87 -4.86
C LEU A 91 -13.27 10.29 -6.27
N PRO A 92 -13.34 9.39 -7.28
CA PRO A 92 -13.84 9.76 -8.61
C PRO A 92 -15.31 10.22 -8.56
N ARG A 93 -16.14 9.57 -7.74
CA ARG A 93 -17.57 9.90 -7.60
C ARG A 93 -17.75 11.28 -6.98
N VAL A 94 -16.96 11.60 -5.95
CA VAL A 94 -16.99 12.92 -5.30
C VAL A 94 -16.52 14.00 -6.26
N CYS A 95 -15.40 13.80 -6.95
CA CYS A 95 -14.89 14.77 -7.93
C CYS A 95 -15.89 15.03 -9.06
N PHE A 96 -16.53 13.97 -9.59
CA PHE A 96 -17.51 14.09 -10.66
C PHE A 96 -18.76 14.87 -10.23
N ALA A 97 -19.21 14.76 -8.97
CA ALA A 97 -20.35 15.51 -8.46
C ALA A 97 -20.01 16.98 -8.13
N MET A 98 -18.81 17.24 -7.62
CA MET A 98 -18.42 18.57 -7.13
C MET A 98 -18.03 19.55 -8.23
N VAL A 99 -17.41 19.07 -9.32
CA VAL A 99 -16.94 19.94 -10.42
C VAL A 99 -18.07 20.68 -11.15
N PRO A 100 -19.17 20.02 -11.56
CA PRO A 100 -20.30 20.71 -12.20
C PRO A 100 -20.98 21.72 -11.27
N LEU A 101 -21.10 21.39 -9.97
CA LEU A 101 -21.70 22.28 -8.98
C LEU A 101 -20.89 23.58 -8.83
N ALA A 102 -19.56 23.46 -8.78
CA ALA A 102 -18.66 24.61 -8.73
C ALA A 102 -18.71 25.46 -10.00
N LEU A 103 -18.78 24.82 -11.18
CA LEU A 103 -18.92 25.52 -12.47
C LEU A 103 -20.24 26.30 -12.55
N LEU A 104 -21.36 25.66 -12.17
CA LEU A 104 -22.67 26.31 -12.14
C LEU A 104 -22.71 27.48 -11.15
N ALA A 105 -22.10 27.33 -9.96
CA ALA A 105 -21.97 28.43 -9.01
C ALA A 105 -21.17 29.60 -9.61
N SER A 106 -20.06 29.31 -10.32
CA SER A 106 -19.25 30.34 -10.98
C SER A 106 -20.00 31.09 -12.08
N GLU A 107 -20.86 30.40 -12.84
CA GLU A 107 -21.69 31.02 -13.88
C GLU A 107 -22.75 31.93 -13.30
N ARG A 108 -23.38 31.52 -12.19
CA ARG A 108 -24.34 32.37 -11.47
C ARG A 108 -23.69 33.62 -10.90
N VAL A 109 -22.49 33.49 -10.32
CA VAL A 109 -21.71 34.64 -9.81
C VAL A 109 -21.30 35.58 -10.95
N ARG A 110 -20.77 35.05 -12.07
CA ARG A 110 -20.43 35.84 -13.26
C ARG A 110 -21.66 36.56 -13.84
N GLY A 111 -22.80 35.87 -13.92
CA GLY A 111 -24.06 36.46 -14.38
C GLY A 111 -24.58 37.57 -13.48
N TRP A 112 -24.47 37.40 -12.15
CA TRP A 112 -24.83 38.44 -11.17
C TRP A 112 -23.90 39.66 -11.24
N LEU A 113 -22.58 39.45 -11.35
CA LEU A 113 -21.60 40.52 -11.52
C LEU A 113 -21.85 41.33 -12.80
N ARG A 114 -22.11 40.66 -13.93
CA ARG A 114 -22.37 41.34 -15.20
C ARG A 114 -23.61 42.25 -15.12
N ARG A 115 -24.70 41.76 -14.50
CA ARG A 115 -25.93 42.54 -14.33
C ARG A 115 -25.75 43.75 -13.42
N THR A 116 -25.04 43.59 -12.31
CA THR A 116 -24.81 44.69 -11.35
C THR A 116 -23.88 45.77 -11.90
N ILE A 117 -22.86 45.38 -12.67
CA ILE A 117 -21.97 46.32 -13.37
C ILE A 117 -22.73 47.10 -14.44
N LEU A 118 -23.57 46.43 -15.26
CA LEU A 118 -24.40 47.10 -16.27
C LEU A 118 -25.40 48.07 -15.63
N ALA A 119 -26.13 47.63 -14.60
CA ALA A 119 -27.09 48.48 -13.90
C ALA A 119 -26.45 49.73 -13.24
N LYS A 120 -25.21 49.62 -12.76
CA LYS A 120 -24.46 50.79 -12.26
C LYS A 120 -24.02 51.74 -13.38
N LYS A 121 -23.72 51.21 -14.57
CA LYS A 121 -23.35 52.03 -15.73
C LYS A 121 -24.55 52.84 -16.23
N ASP A 122 -25.71 52.22 -16.34
CA ASP A 122 -26.95 52.88 -16.79
C ASP A 122 -27.44 53.97 -15.81
N ALA A 123 -27.04 53.89 -14.53
CA ALA A 123 -27.38 54.88 -13.51
C ALA A 123 -26.41 56.09 -13.45
N LEU A 124 -25.32 56.05 -14.23
CA LEU A 124 -24.29 57.10 -14.30
C LEU A 124 -24.36 57.93 -15.60
N GLU A 125 -25.19 57.52 -16.56
CA GLU A 125 -25.53 58.24 -17.80
C GLU A 125 -26.84 59.02 -17.62
#